data_AF-A0A371P614-F1
#
_entry.id   AF-A0A371P614-F1
#
_cell.length_a   1.000
_cell.length_b   1.000
_cell.length_c   1.000
_cell.angle_alpha   90.00
_cell.angle_beta   90.00
_cell.angle_gamma   90.00
#
_symmetry.space_group_name_H-M   'P 1'
#
loop_
_entity.id
_entity.type
_entity.pdbx_description
1 polymer ?
#
loop_
_entity_poly.entity_id
_entity_poly.type
_entity_poly.pdbx_seq_one_letter_code
_entity_poly.pdbx_strand_id
1 'polypeptide(L)'
;MEMENRNFGSYDVPPTLQELIRLKDELGGDDQFYLGLNFYLELTTLRYFNTPCDVVVFGSTGMDGIHYGFLTEFGTVDDLEQAPVVCVSPMNFDGPTKIIASDIKEFLSIALTDEELFYNTFATEEDYRAAKQRWKEDEESSPYGPTEEKIQRKEAIIRLIKERITLPHIENPYRHLDRLDQQRQERVAVKTQDLLGVIGEFEEGEVHIPYYVHKDEDLNIDELRQYMSKAPAVSKLAMVRDLQLNFVLWHEEKIREIVADSLNSLNLKDEVKRLHEYE
;
A
#
# COMPACT_ATOMS: atom_id res chain seq x y z
N MET A 1 -13.16 0.84 -22.65
CA MET A 1 -12.10 0.04 -22.02
C MET A 1 -10.71 0.48 -22.53
N GLU A 2 -10.49 1.79 -22.69
CA GLU A 2 -9.18 2.39 -23.08
C GLU A 2 -8.77 3.50 -22.09
N MET A 3 -9.57 3.71 -21.04
CA MET A 3 -9.38 4.76 -20.03
C MET A 3 -8.74 4.24 -18.72
N GLU A 4 -8.59 2.92 -18.58
CA GLU A 4 -8.30 2.24 -17.30
C GLU A 4 -6.80 2.02 -17.01
N ASN A 5 -5.91 2.33 -17.96
CA ASN A 5 -4.49 1.92 -17.82
C ASN A 5 -3.54 3.00 -17.28
N ARG A 6 -4.05 4.15 -16.81
CA ARG A 6 -3.14 5.22 -16.35
C ARG A 6 -2.45 4.88 -15.03
N ASN A 7 -3.16 4.24 -14.11
CA ASN A 7 -2.68 3.94 -12.77
C ASN A 7 -1.65 2.78 -12.74
N PHE A 8 -1.88 1.76 -13.57
CA PHE A 8 -1.00 0.58 -13.65
C PHE A 8 0.30 0.82 -14.41
N GLY A 9 0.41 1.90 -15.18
CA GLY A 9 1.66 2.23 -15.89
C GLY A 9 2.01 1.16 -16.92
N SER A 10 3.21 0.58 -16.81
CA SER A 10 3.68 -0.52 -17.65
C SER A 10 3.19 -1.91 -17.22
N TYR A 11 2.51 -2.02 -16.07
CA TYR A 11 2.03 -3.29 -15.55
C TYR A 11 0.72 -3.75 -16.18
N ASP A 12 0.60 -5.06 -16.36
CA ASP A 12 -0.68 -5.70 -16.61
C ASP A 12 -1.53 -5.72 -15.32
N VAL A 13 -2.84 -5.62 -15.48
CA VAL A 13 -3.79 -5.77 -14.36
C VAL A 13 -3.74 -7.23 -13.87
N PRO A 14 -3.49 -7.50 -12.57
CA PRO A 14 -3.40 -8.86 -12.04
C PRO A 14 -4.65 -9.70 -12.35
N PRO A 15 -4.51 -11.01 -12.70
CA PRO A 15 -5.66 -11.89 -12.91
C PRO A 15 -6.65 -11.89 -11.74
N THR A 16 -6.17 -11.86 -10.50
CA THR A 16 -7.05 -11.79 -9.32
C THR A 16 -7.84 -10.48 -9.32
N LEU A 17 -7.21 -9.35 -9.65
CA LEU A 17 -7.90 -8.06 -9.72
C LEU A 17 -8.91 -8.02 -10.89
N GLN A 18 -8.59 -8.63 -12.03
CA GLN A 18 -9.54 -8.78 -13.13
C GLN A 18 -10.79 -9.56 -12.72
N GLU A 19 -10.65 -10.63 -11.92
CA GLU A 19 -11.82 -11.36 -11.40
C GLU A 19 -12.65 -10.52 -10.42
N LEU A 20 -12.00 -9.68 -9.60
CA LEU A 20 -12.71 -8.75 -8.72
C LEU A 20 -13.50 -7.70 -9.51
N ILE A 21 -12.92 -7.17 -10.60
CA ILE A 21 -13.60 -6.23 -11.50
C ILE A 21 -14.84 -6.89 -12.11
N ARG A 22 -14.70 -8.11 -12.66
CA ARG A 22 -15.85 -8.86 -13.20
C ARG A 22 -16.91 -9.13 -12.14
N LEU A 23 -16.49 -9.50 -10.93
CA LEU A 23 -17.40 -9.73 -9.82
C LEU A 23 -18.17 -8.46 -9.45
N LYS A 24 -17.50 -7.30 -9.37
CA LYS A 24 -18.17 -6.00 -9.13
C LYS A 24 -19.27 -5.74 -10.16
N ASP A 25 -18.98 -5.96 -11.45
CA ASP A 25 -19.94 -5.75 -12.53
C ASP A 25 -21.14 -6.68 -12.42
N GLU A 26 -20.91 -7.96 -12.10
CA GLU A 26 -21.98 -8.95 -11.89
C GLU A 26 -22.84 -8.67 -10.66
N LEU A 27 -22.24 -8.13 -9.59
CA LEU A 27 -22.95 -7.73 -8.38
C LEU A 27 -23.80 -6.46 -8.57
N GLY A 28 -23.62 -5.75 -9.69
CA GLY A 28 -24.38 -4.56 -10.04
C GLY A 28 -23.80 -3.25 -9.50
N GLY A 29 -22.50 -3.22 -9.16
CA GLY A 29 -21.77 -2.00 -8.82
C GLY A 29 -21.12 -1.98 -7.44
N ASP A 30 -20.61 -0.79 -7.09
CA ASP A 30 -19.73 -0.55 -5.94
C ASP A 30 -20.35 -0.87 -4.58
N ASP A 31 -21.61 -0.51 -4.34
CA ASP A 31 -22.28 -0.75 -3.05
C ASP A 31 -22.30 -2.23 -2.67
N GLN A 32 -22.49 -3.10 -3.66
CA GLN A 32 -22.57 -4.54 -3.45
C GLN A 32 -21.21 -5.17 -3.29
N PHE A 33 -20.22 -4.69 -4.06
CA PHE A 33 -18.84 -5.09 -3.89
C PHE A 33 -18.32 -4.70 -2.50
N TYR A 34 -18.55 -3.45 -2.09
CA TYR A 34 -18.17 -2.92 -0.79
C TYR A 34 -18.81 -3.71 0.35
N LEU A 35 -20.09 -4.10 0.25
CA LEU A 35 -20.73 -4.93 1.28
C LEU A 35 -20.00 -6.27 1.53
N GLY A 36 -19.37 -6.84 0.50
CA GLY A 36 -18.63 -8.10 0.61
C GLY A 36 -17.20 -7.96 1.15
N LEU A 37 -16.51 -6.91 0.72
CA LEU A 37 -15.05 -6.77 0.87
C LEU A 37 -14.61 -5.53 1.69
N ASN A 38 -15.54 -4.63 2.02
CA ASN A 38 -15.33 -3.37 2.74
C ASN A 38 -14.29 -2.42 2.10
N PHE A 39 -14.13 -2.49 0.78
CA PHE A 39 -13.35 -1.51 0.01
C PHE A 39 -13.94 -1.35 -1.40
N TYR A 40 -13.63 -0.22 -2.04
CA TYR A 40 -13.95 0.08 -3.43
C TYR A 40 -12.76 -0.23 -4.33
N LEU A 41 -13.01 -0.74 -5.54
CA LEU A 41 -11.96 -0.90 -6.54
C LEU A 41 -11.57 0.46 -7.11
N GLU A 42 -10.28 0.77 -7.06
CA GLU A 42 -9.71 2.01 -7.58
C GLU A 42 -8.88 1.70 -8.83
N LEU A 43 -9.45 2.02 -10.00
CA LEU A 43 -8.79 1.82 -11.30
C LEU A 43 -8.27 3.15 -11.88
N THR A 44 -8.49 4.26 -11.17
CA THR A 44 -8.04 5.61 -11.52
C THR A 44 -6.78 5.97 -10.72
N THR A 45 -6.34 7.22 -10.81
CA THR A 45 -5.08 7.72 -10.23
C THR A 45 -5.26 8.23 -8.80
N LEU A 46 -6.06 7.55 -7.95
CA LEU A 46 -6.25 7.93 -6.55
C LEU A 46 -4.90 7.89 -5.82
N ARG A 47 -4.41 9.05 -5.37
CA ARG A 47 -3.12 9.16 -4.67
C ARG A 47 -3.15 10.33 -3.69
N TYR A 48 -2.65 10.10 -2.49
CA TYR A 48 -2.41 11.16 -1.50
C TYR A 48 -0.93 11.56 -1.52
N PHE A 49 -0.62 12.70 -0.87
CA PHE A 49 0.73 13.27 -0.87
C PHE A 49 1.81 12.28 -0.37
N ASN A 50 1.45 11.41 0.58
CA ASN A 50 2.31 10.40 1.17
C ASN A 50 2.12 8.98 0.59
N THR A 51 1.38 8.81 -0.51
CA THR A 51 1.35 7.54 -1.25
C THR A 51 2.68 7.35 -1.99
N PRO A 52 3.53 6.37 -1.61
CA PRO A 52 4.85 6.18 -2.23
C PRO A 52 4.73 6.02 -3.75
N CYS A 53 5.65 6.61 -4.53
CA CYS A 53 5.56 6.62 -6.00
C CYS A 53 5.71 5.24 -6.65
N ASP A 54 6.23 4.26 -5.91
CA ASP A 54 6.35 2.85 -6.28
C ASP A 54 5.17 2.01 -5.76
N VAL A 55 4.04 2.64 -5.43
CA VAL A 55 2.78 1.97 -5.11
C VAL A 55 1.76 2.17 -6.23
N VAL A 56 1.22 1.06 -6.74
CA VAL A 56 0.09 1.03 -7.69
C VAL A 56 -1.18 0.78 -6.89
N VAL A 57 -2.01 1.80 -6.71
CA VAL A 57 -3.24 1.72 -5.92
C VAL A 57 -4.25 0.82 -6.62
N PHE A 58 -5.02 0.00 -5.91
CA PHE A 58 -6.09 -0.79 -6.52
C PHE A 58 -7.40 -0.79 -5.73
N GLY A 59 -7.39 -0.24 -4.51
CA GLY A 59 -8.61 -0.11 -3.73
C GLY A 59 -8.55 0.95 -2.65
N SER A 60 -9.71 1.41 -2.20
CA SER A 60 -9.85 2.39 -1.13
C SER A 60 -10.95 1.99 -0.15
N THR A 61 -10.82 2.35 1.12
CA THR A 61 -11.91 2.12 2.09
C THR A 61 -13.01 3.17 1.97
N GLY A 62 -12.79 4.26 1.21
CA GLY A 62 -13.67 5.42 1.15
C GLY A 62 -13.69 6.27 2.44
N MET A 63 -12.82 5.98 3.42
CA MET A 63 -12.74 6.66 4.71
C MET A 63 -11.30 7.10 5.00
N ASP A 64 -11.12 8.34 5.45
CA ASP A 64 -9.83 8.93 5.87
C ASP A 64 -8.69 8.84 4.83
N GLY A 65 -9.06 8.63 3.56
CA GLY A 65 -8.11 8.41 2.47
C GLY A 65 -7.35 7.09 2.54
N ILE A 66 -7.78 6.12 3.37
CA ILE A 66 -7.10 4.82 3.48
C ILE A 66 -7.27 4.05 2.17
N HIS A 67 -6.16 3.54 1.65
CA HIS A 67 -6.12 2.81 0.38
C HIS A 67 -5.10 1.68 0.36
N TYR A 68 -5.31 0.75 -0.56
CA TYR A 68 -4.47 -0.41 -0.80
C TYR A 68 -3.77 -0.31 -2.14
N GLY A 69 -2.54 -0.79 -2.19
CA GLY A 69 -1.78 -0.81 -3.43
C GLY A 69 -0.72 -1.91 -3.47
N PHE A 70 -0.31 -2.24 -4.68
CA PHE A 70 0.83 -3.11 -4.95
C PHE A 70 2.12 -2.33 -4.78
N LEU A 71 3.03 -2.83 -3.98
CA LEU A 71 4.38 -2.29 -3.85
C LEU A 71 5.26 -2.87 -4.95
N THR A 72 5.66 -2.02 -5.91
CA THR A 72 6.43 -2.44 -7.09
C THR A 72 7.93 -2.54 -6.82
N GLU A 73 8.36 -2.09 -5.64
CA GLU A 73 9.77 -1.99 -5.23
C GLU A 73 10.60 -1.29 -6.31
N PHE A 74 10.12 -0.10 -6.71
CA PHE A 74 10.70 0.71 -7.79
C PHE A 74 10.91 -0.08 -9.09
N GLY A 75 9.88 -0.80 -9.54
CA GLY A 75 9.91 -1.50 -10.83
C GLY A 75 10.63 -2.85 -10.81
N THR A 76 11.12 -3.32 -9.66
CA THR A 76 11.81 -4.62 -9.55
C THR A 76 10.85 -5.82 -9.48
N VAL A 77 9.59 -5.58 -9.11
CA VAL A 77 8.53 -6.57 -9.26
C VAL A 77 8.03 -6.55 -10.70
N ASP A 78 8.06 -7.70 -11.37
CA ASP A 78 7.61 -7.84 -12.77
C ASP A 78 6.10 -8.05 -12.90
N ASP A 79 5.48 -8.68 -11.90
CA ASP A 79 4.07 -9.09 -11.92
C ASP A 79 3.35 -8.63 -10.64
N LEU A 80 2.35 -7.77 -10.82
CA LEU A 80 1.54 -7.25 -9.71
C LEU A 80 0.71 -8.33 -9.01
N GLU A 81 0.45 -9.48 -9.65
CA GLU A 81 -0.18 -10.64 -9.01
C GLU A 81 0.70 -11.22 -7.89
N GLN A 82 2.01 -10.94 -7.90
CA GLN A 82 2.99 -11.41 -6.92
C GLN A 82 3.58 -10.25 -6.07
N ALA A 83 3.10 -9.03 -6.27
CA ALA A 83 3.59 -7.86 -5.55
C ALA A 83 3.06 -7.83 -4.10
N PRO A 84 3.90 -7.47 -3.11
CA PRO A 84 3.41 -7.19 -1.77
C PRO A 84 2.30 -6.13 -1.79
N VAL A 85 1.30 -6.32 -0.94
CA VAL A 85 0.22 -5.34 -0.79
C VAL A 85 0.49 -4.47 0.43
N VAL A 86 0.39 -3.16 0.23
CA VAL A 86 0.46 -2.16 1.28
C VAL A 86 -0.91 -1.56 1.58
N CYS A 87 -1.13 -1.21 2.84
CA CYS A 87 -2.14 -0.26 3.29
C CYS A 87 -1.46 1.08 3.51
N VAL A 88 -2.00 2.13 2.92
CA VAL A 88 -1.61 3.52 3.16
C VAL A 88 -2.75 4.21 3.91
N SER A 89 -2.44 4.77 5.07
CA SER A 89 -3.33 5.55 5.93
C SER A 89 -2.76 6.96 6.07
N PRO A 90 -3.20 7.92 5.23
CA PRO A 90 -2.65 9.27 5.22
C PRO A 90 -2.74 10.00 6.56
N MET A 91 -3.73 9.64 7.38
CA MET A 91 -3.97 10.22 8.70
C MET A 91 -3.11 9.61 9.82
N ASN A 92 -2.36 8.52 9.54
CA ASN A 92 -1.37 7.98 10.47
C ASN A 92 0.00 8.60 10.23
N PHE A 93 0.23 9.80 10.77
CA PHE A 93 1.42 10.60 10.48
C PHE A 93 2.76 9.96 10.89
N ASP A 94 2.76 9.04 11.86
CA ASP A 94 4.00 8.42 12.38
C ASP A 94 4.44 7.19 11.55
N GLY A 95 3.55 6.65 10.71
CA GLY A 95 3.80 5.44 9.93
C GLY A 95 2.65 5.18 8.97
N PRO A 96 2.49 6.00 7.92
CA PRO A 96 1.30 5.96 7.09
C PRO A 96 1.21 4.67 6.27
N THR A 97 2.32 3.97 6.06
CA THR A 97 2.34 2.78 5.19
C THR A 97 2.66 1.52 5.97
N LYS A 98 1.92 0.45 5.68
CA LYS A 98 2.09 -0.87 6.30
C LYS A 98 1.97 -1.95 5.24
N ILE A 99 2.83 -2.96 5.28
CA ILE A 99 2.64 -4.16 4.45
C ILE A 99 1.64 -5.08 5.12
N ILE A 100 0.62 -5.46 4.35
CA ILE A 100 -0.55 -6.16 4.84
C ILE A 100 -0.78 -7.50 4.15
N ALA A 101 -0.01 -7.81 3.10
CA ALA A 101 0.02 -9.12 2.49
C ALA A 101 1.26 -9.31 1.60
N SER A 102 1.68 -10.55 1.39
CA SER A 102 2.73 -10.88 0.42
C SER A 102 2.27 -10.77 -1.03
N ASP A 103 0.98 -10.94 -1.29
CA ASP A 103 0.34 -10.80 -2.60
C ASP A 103 -1.16 -10.49 -2.49
N ILE A 104 -1.84 -10.30 -3.63
CA ILE A 104 -3.27 -9.97 -3.70
C ILE A 104 -4.19 -11.09 -3.17
N LYS A 105 -3.81 -12.36 -3.30
CA LYS A 105 -4.63 -13.48 -2.82
C LYS A 105 -4.54 -13.60 -1.30
N GLU A 106 -3.35 -13.38 -0.75
CA GLU A 106 -3.14 -13.29 0.68
C GLU A 106 -3.89 -12.07 1.26
N PHE A 107 -3.85 -10.92 0.58
CA PHE A 107 -4.65 -9.74 0.93
C PHE A 107 -6.13 -10.10 1.02
N LEU A 108 -6.70 -10.76 -0.01
CA LEU A 108 -8.10 -11.19 0.01
C LEU A 108 -8.38 -12.20 1.13
N SER A 109 -7.47 -13.12 1.42
CA SER A 109 -7.65 -14.07 2.53
C SER A 109 -7.75 -13.34 3.87
N ILE A 110 -6.93 -12.31 4.11
CA ILE A 110 -6.96 -11.53 5.35
C ILE A 110 -8.17 -10.59 5.36
N ALA A 111 -8.45 -9.88 4.28
CA ALA A 111 -9.59 -8.96 4.18
C ALA A 111 -10.92 -9.67 4.50
N LEU A 112 -11.08 -10.91 4.05
CA LEU A 112 -12.29 -11.70 4.29
C LEU A 112 -12.40 -12.29 5.71
N THR A 113 -11.36 -12.19 6.53
CA THR A 113 -11.32 -12.85 7.85
C THR A 113 -11.01 -11.89 8.99
N ASP A 114 -10.21 -10.85 8.76
CA ASP A 114 -9.63 -10.01 9.81
C ASP A 114 -9.04 -8.69 9.26
N GLU A 115 -9.79 -8.00 8.41
CA GLU A 115 -9.40 -6.72 7.78
C GLU A 115 -8.99 -5.63 8.78
N GLU A 116 -9.44 -5.73 10.04
CA GLU A 116 -9.13 -4.75 11.07
C GLU A 116 -7.62 -4.68 11.36
N LEU A 117 -6.86 -5.73 11.04
CA LEU A 117 -5.41 -5.75 11.14
C LEU A 117 -4.70 -4.83 10.12
N PHE A 118 -5.38 -4.39 9.07
CA PHE A 118 -4.79 -3.52 8.06
C PHE A 118 -4.56 -2.10 8.58
N TYR A 119 -5.48 -1.59 9.39
CA TYR A 119 -5.46 -0.21 9.89
C TYR A 119 -5.27 -0.09 11.40
N ASN A 120 -5.36 -1.19 12.16
CA ASN A 120 -5.00 -1.21 13.58
C ASN A 120 -3.62 -1.82 13.83
N THR A 121 -2.93 -1.29 14.84
CA THR A 121 -1.64 -1.80 15.32
C THR A 121 -1.80 -2.26 16.76
N PHE A 122 -1.27 -3.45 17.05
CA PHE A 122 -1.32 -4.06 18.38
C PHE A 122 0.08 -4.40 18.83
N ALA A 123 0.42 -4.06 20.07
CA ALA A 123 1.73 -4.35 20.64
C ALA A 123 1.92 -5.85 20.90
N THR A 124 0.84 -6.57 21.22
CA THR A 124 0.85 -8.01 21.50
C THR A 124 -0.34 -8.73 20.88
N GLU A 125 -0.24 -10.05 20.77
CA GLU A 125 -1.36 -10.90 20.33
C GLU A 125 -2.52 -10.85 21.33
N GLU A 126 -2.21 -10.70 22.62
CA GLU A 126 -3.19 -10.51 23.68
C GLU A 126 -3.99 -9.21 23.51
N ASP A 127 -3.32 -8.10 23.16
CA ASP A 127 -3.98 -6.82 22.90
C ASP A 127 -4.93 -6.91 21.71
N TYR A 128 -4.48 -7.58 20.65
CA TYR A 128 -5.29 -7.86 19.47
C TYR A 128 -6.53 -8.70 19.82
N ARG A 129 -6.36 -9.81 20.57
CA ARG A 129 -7.47 -10.66 21.02
C ARG A 129 -8.45 -9.90 21.91
N ALA A 130 -7.95 -9.05 22.80
CA ALA A 130 -8.77 -8.21 23.66
C ALA A 130 -9.56 -7.18 22.85
N ALA A 131 -8.97 -6.60 21.80
CA ALA A 131 -9.67 -5.68 20.90
C ALA A 131 -10.78 -6.39 20.11
N LYS A 132 -10.51 -7.56 19.51
CA LYS A 132 -11.53 -8.36 18.82
C LYS A 132 -12.71 -8.70 19.72
N GLN A 133 -12.43 -9.06 20.98
CA GLN A 133 -13.49 -9.35 21.95
C GLN A 133 -14.34 -8.10 22.25
N ARG A 134 -13.72 -6.94 22.44
CA ARG A 134 -14.45 -5.67 22.65
C ARG A 134 -15.30 -5.30 21.44
N TRP A 135 -14.76 -5.36 20.23
CA TRP A 135 -15.52 -5.03 19.02
C TRP A 135 -16.72 -5.95 18.80
N LYS A 136 -16.57 -7.23 19.13
CA LYS A 136 -17.69 -8.17 19.11
C LYS A 136 -18.78 -7.79 20.12
N GLU A 137 -18.40 -7.42 21.34
CA GLU A 137 -19.34 -6.95 22.36
C GLU A 137 -20.03 -5.63 21.96
N ASP A 138 -19.28 -4.71 21.33
CA ASP A 138 -19.80 -3.45 20.81
C ASP A 138 -20.78 -3.69 19.65
N GLU A 139 -20.47 -4.62 18.74
CA GLU A 139 -21.36 -4.98 17.63
C GLU A 139 -22.64 -5.66 18.13
N GLU A 140 -22.53 -6.61 19.07
CA GLU A 140 -23.68 -7.32 19.67
C GLU A 140 -24.61 -6.38 20.46
N SER A 141 -24.07 -5.31 21.04
CA SER A 141 -24.83 -4.31 21.80
C SER A 141 -25.30 -3.11 20.96
N SER A 142 -24.82 -2.97 19.72
CA SER A 142 -25.12 -1.83 18.87
C SER A 142 -26.56 -1.88 18.32
N PRO A 143 -27.37 -0.81 18.50
CA PRO A 143 -28.67 -0.71 17.86
C PRO A 143 -28.57 -0.49 16.33
N TYR A 144 -27.37 -0.30 15.80
CA TYR A 144 -27.06 -0.08 14.38
C TYR A 144 -26.33 -1.26 13.72
N GLY A 145 -26.36 -2.44 14.35
CA GLY A 145 -25.78 -3.66 13.77
C GLY A 145 -26.35 -4.01 12.39
N PRO A 146 -25.63 -4.81 11.59
CA PRO A 146 -26.09 -5.21 10.27
C PRO A 146 -27.40 -6.00 10.35
N THR A 147 -28.30 -5.77 9.37
CA THR A 147 -29.51 -6.58 9.26
C THR A 147 -29.16 -8.01 8.83
N GLU A 148 -30.01 -8.97 9.19
CA GLU A 148 -29.87 -10.37 8.76
C GLU A 148 -29.71 -10.50 7.23
N GLU A 149 -30.45 -9.69 6.46
CA GLU A 149 -30.32 -9.64 5.00
C GLU A 149 -28.91 -9.20 4.56
N LYS A 150 -28.32 -8.19 5.20
CA LYS A 150 -26.96 -7.73 4.91
C LYS A 150 -25.92 -8.80 5.25
N ILE A 151 -26.09 -9.50 6.36
CA ILE A 151 -25.22 -10.61 6.78
C ILE A 151 -25.26 -11.72 5.72
N GLN A 152 -26.45 -12.21 5.37
CA GLN A 152 -26.61 -13.28 4.38
C GLN A 152 -26.06 -12.89 3.00
N ARG A 153 -26.23 -11.62 2.61
CA ARG A 153 -25.72 -11.09 1.35
C ARG A 153 -24.20 -11.00 1.35
N LYS A 154 -23.60 -10.50 2.44
CA LYS A 154 -22.14 -10.50 2.63
C LYS A 154 -21.60 -11.93 2.52
N GLU A 155 -22.17 -12.88 3.24
CA GLU A 155 -21.76 -14.29 3.16
C GLU A 155 -21.87 -14.89 1.74
N ALA A 156 -22.92 -14.54 0.99
CA ALA A 156 -23.08 -14.99 -0.38
C ALA A 156 -21.97 -14.46 -1.31
N ILE A 157 -21.60 -13.18 -1.16
CA ILE A 157 -20.49 -12.59 -1.92
C ILE A 157 -19.17 -13.26 -1.55
N ILE A 158 -18.92 -13.48 -0.25
CA ILE A 158 -17.71 -14.17 0.22
C ILE A 158 -17.60 -15.59 -0.36
N ARG A 159 -18.72 -16.33 -0.44
CA ARG A 159 -18.73 -17.66 -1.09
C ARG A 159 -18.36 -17.58 -2.56
N LEU A 160 -18.94 -16.63 -3.31
CA LEU A 160 -18.62 -16.42 -4.72
C LEU A 160 -17.14 -16.12 -4.94
N ILE A 161 -16.53 -15.29 -4.08
CA ILE A 161 -15.10 -14.98 -4.15
C ILE A 161 -14.28 -16.26 -3.97
N LYS A 162 -14.59 -17.07 -2.94
CA LYS A 162 -13.88 -18.32 -2.65
C LYS A 162 -14.07 -19.41 -3.73
N GLU A 163 -15.17 -19.36 -4.48
CA GLU A 163 -15.42 -20.26 -5.61
C GLU A 163 -14.62 -19.88 -6.86
N ARG A 164 -14.33 -18.58 -7.04
CA ARG A 164 -13.65 -18.04 -8.23
C ARG A 164 -12.15 -17.87 -8.06
N ILE A 165 -11.72 -17.55 -6.85
CA ILE A 165 -10.35 -17.20 -6.53
C ILE A 165 -9.83 -18.19 -5.49
N THR A 166 -8.76 -18.91 -5.84
CA THR A 166 -8.10 -19.79 -4.89
C THR A 166 -7.34 -18.94 -3.88
N LEU A 167 -7.85 -18.87 -2.66
CA LEU A 167 -7.22 -18.12 -1.56
C LEU A 167 -6.34 -19.03 -0.71
N PRO A 168 -5.16 -18.56 -0.27
CA PRO A 168 -4.35 -19.29 0.70
C PRO A 168 -5.09 -19.42 2.03
N HIS A 169 -4.79 -20.47 2.79
CA HIS A 169 -5.26 -20.57 4.17
C HIS A 169 -4.27 -19.87 5.12
N ILE A 170 -4.76 -18.92 5.90
CA ILE A 170 -3.99 -18.22 6.92
C ILE A 170 -4.57 -18.58 8.28
N GLU A 171 -3.84 -19.38 9.06
CA GLU A 171 -4.31 -19.89 10.35
C GLU A 171 -4.46 -18.77 11.40
N ASN A 172 -3.49 -17.85 11.45
CA ASN A 172 -3.47 -16.73 12.40
C ASN A 172 -2.96 -15.47 11.67
N PRO A 173 -3.87 -14.59 11.20
CA PRO A 173 -3.51 -13.38 10.48
C PRO A 173 -2.56 -12.45 11.25
N TYR A 174 -2.73 -12.28 12.56
CA TYR A 174 -1.85 -11.44 13.38
C TYR A 174 -0.39 -11.93 13.34
N ARG A 175 -0.16 -13.22 13.66
CA ARG A 175 1.18 -13.82 13.61
C ARG A 175 1.74 -13.88 12.19
N HIS A 176 0.87 -13.95 11.20
CA HIS A 176 1.28 -13.98 9.80
C HIS A 176 1.85 -12.63 9.37
N LEU A 177 1.17 -11.53 9.71
CA LEU A 177 1.67 -10.17 9.44
C LEU A 177 2.98 -9.87 10.17
N ASP A 178 3.15 -10.33 11.42
CA ASP A 178 4.41 -10.19 12.15
C ASP A 178 5.57 -10.91 11.44
N ARG A 179 5.34 -12.14 10.96
CA ARG A 179 6.34 -12.86 10.14
C ARG A 179 6.65 -12.16 8.83
N LEU A 180 5.62 -11.62 8.17
CA LEU A 180 5.77 -10.91 6.90
C LEU A 180 6.64 -9.66 7.07
N ASP A 181 6.42 -8.89 8.13
CA ASP A 181 7.28 -7.74 8.46
C ASP A 181 8.72 -8.19 8.76
N GLN A 182 8.92 -9.21 9.60
CA GLN A 182 10.26 -9.74 9.90
C GLN A 182 11.01 -10.18 8.63
N GLN A 183 10.37 -10.97 7.76
CA GLN A 183 10.92 -11.41 6.48
C GLN A 183 11.28 -10.24 5.57
N ARG A 184 10.48 -9.17 5.60
CA ARG A 184 10.81 -7.96 4.86
C ARG A 184 12.03 -7.27 5.45
N GLN A 185 12.08 -7.04 6.77
CA GLN A 185 13.17 -6.33 7.41
C GLN A 185 14.52 -7.04 7.20
N GLU A 186 14.54 -8.36 7.02
CA GLU A 186 15.73 -9.13 6.64
C GLU A 186 16.24 -8.82 5.21
N ARG A 187 15.37 -8.36 4.32
CA ARG A 187 15.68 -8.06 2.91
C ARG A 187 15.94 -6.57 2.66
N VAL A 188 15.56 -5.71 3.58
CA VAL A 188 15.74 -4.25 3.47
C VAL A 188 17.23 -3.90 3.55
N ALA A 189 17.73 -3.26 2.49
CA ALA A 189 19.10 -2.75 2.43
C ALA A 189 19.23 -1.37 3.09
N VAL A 190 18.21 -0.52 2.94
CA VAL A 190 18.16 0.83 3.54
C VAL A 190 16.79 1.05 4.17
N LYS A 191 16.75 1.39 5.46
CA LYS A 191 15.51 1.72 6.17
C LYS A 191 15.02 3.10 5.73
N THR A 192 13.70 3.25 5.63
CA THR A 192 13.01 4.51 5.34
C THR A 192 12.09 4.88 6.48
N GLN A 193 11.73 6.16 6.58
CA GLN A 193 10.91 6.70 7.66
C GLN A 193 9.44 6.25 7.58
N ASP A 194 8.98 5.84 6.40
CA ASP A 194 7.64 5.26 6.18
C ASP A 194 7.56 3.76 6.54
N LEU A 195 8.64 3.22 7.14
CA LEU A 195 8.79 1.84 7.62
C LEU A 195 8.82 0.75 6.53
N LEU A 196 8.69 1.11 5.25
CA LEU A 196 8.78 0.13 4.17
C LEU A 196 10.22 -0.34 3.95
N GLY A 197 11.20 0.54 3.95
CA GLY A 197 12.59 0.24 3.60
C GLY A 197 12.76 -0.18 2.12
N VAL A 198 13.92 0.13 1.56
CA VAL A 198 14.26 -0.22 0.16
C VAL A 198 14.98 -1.56 0.13
N ILE A 199 14.46 -2.48 -0.67
CA ILE A 199 15.13 -3.73 -1.02
C ILE A 199 16.01 -3.48 -2.23
N GLY A 200 17.26 -3.93 -2.18
CA GLY A 200 18.21 -3.76 -3.28
C GLY A 200 19.61 -4.19 -2.86
N GLU A 201 20.56 -4.08 -3.79
CA GLU A 201 21.96 -4.38 -3.56
C GLU A 201 22.82 -3.15 -3.82
N PHE A 202 23.92 -3.04 -3.07
CA PHE A 202 24.95 -2.04 -3.32
C PHE A 202 25.96 -2.59 -4.32
N GLU A 203 26.47 -1.75 -5.23
CA GLU A 203 27.58 -2.15 -6.08
C GLU A 203 28.86 -2.36 -5.24
N GLU A 204 29.88 -2.99 -5.84
CA GLU A 204 31.13 -3.30 -5.13
C GLU A 204 31.80 -2.02 -4.58
N GLY A 205 31.91 -1.95 -3.26
CA GLY A 205 32.50 -0.81 -2.55
C GLY A 205 31.52 0.34 -2.24
N GLU A 206 30.27 0.26 -2.71
CA GLU A 206 29.23 1.19 -2.28
C GLU A 206 28.73 0.85 -0.87
N VAL A 207 28.37 1.89 -0.13
CA VAL A 207 27.72 1.79 1.17
C VAL A 207 26.61 2.83 1.26
N HIS A 208 25.59 2.55 2.07
CA HIS A 208 24.53 3.53 2.31
C HIS A 208 25.11 4.86 2.80
N ILE A 209 24.65 5.95 2.18
CA ILE A 209 24.96 7.32 2.63
C ILE A 209 23.70 7.87 3.31
N PRO A 210 23.67 7.97 4.65
CA PRO A 210 22.51 8.49 5.35
C PRO A 210 22.37 9.98 5.10
N TYR A 211 21.15 10.40 4.83
CA TYR A 211 20.72 11.79 4.79
C TYR A 211 19.31 11.79 5.35
N TYR A 212 19.10 12.53 6.44
CA TYR A 212 17.83 12.58 7.13
C TYR A 212 17.11 13.88 6.77
N VAL A 213 15.79 13.78 6.62
CA VAL A 213 14.91 14.91 6.37
C VAL A 213 13.78 14.88 7.38
N HIS A 214 13.34 16.07 7.80
CA HIS A 214 12.22 16.23 8.71
C HIS A 214 11.25 17.27 8.15
N LYS A 215 9.94 17.05 8.33
CA LYS A 215 8.86 17.93 7.85
C LYS A 215 8.95 19.40 8.29
N ASP A 216 9.61 19.65 9.43
CA ASP A 216 9.71 20.98 10.05
C ASP A 216 11.03 21.70 9.70
N GLU A 217 11.84 21.14 8.80
CA GLU A 217 13.14 21.69 8.40
C GLU A 217 13.12 22.36 7.03
N ASP A 218 13.77 23.52 6.91
CA ASP A 218 14.08 24.14 5.63
C ASP A 218 15.19 23.36 4.93
N LEU A 219 14.82 22.57 3.92
CA LEU A 219 15.78 21.74 3.20
C LEU A 219 16.76 22.58 2.37
N ASN A 220 18.06 22.35 2.55
CA ASN A 220 19.06 22.94 1.65
C ASN A 220 19.01 22.25 0.27
N ILE A 221 18.45 22.95 -0.71
CA ILE A 221 18.23 22.45 -2.07
C ILE A 221 19.54 22.06 -2.77
N ASP A 222 20.63 22.79 -2.54
CA ASP A 222 21.93 22.49 -3.17
C ASP A 222 22.55 21.23 -2.56
N GLU A 223 22.42 21.04 -1.25
CA GLU A 223 22.85 19.82 -0.55
C GLU A 223 22.03 18.60 -0.98
N LEU A 224 20.70 18.73 -1.05
CA LEU A 224 19.83 17.66 -1.55
C LEU A 224 20.22 17.27 -2.99
N ARG A 225 20.40 18.25 -3.88
CA ARG A 225 20.80 17.99 -5.26
C ARG A 225 22.16 17.29 -5.32
N GLN A 226 23.11 17.72 -4.49
CA GLN A 226 24.42 17.08 -4.41
C GLN A 226 24.30 15.63 -3.92
N TYR A 227 23.49 15.39 -2.89
CA TYR A 227 23.22 14.04 -2.38
C TYR A 227 22.61 13.15 -3.47
N MET A 228 21.52 13.58 -4.10
CA MET A 228 20.81 12.82 -5.13
C MET A 228 21.67 12.57 -6.38
N SER A 229 22.70 13.38 -6.64
CA SER A 229 23.64 13.14 -7.73
C SER A 229 24.71 12.08 -7.42
N LYS A 230 25.09 11.91 -6.15
CA LYS A 230 26.26 11.10 -5.74
C LYS A 230 25.92 9.82 -4.98
N ALA A 231 24.78 9.78 -4.29
CA ALA A 231 24.42 8.65 -3.46
C ALA A 231 24.21 7.38 -4.31
N PRO A 232 24.47 6.18 -3.75
CA PRO A 232 24.12 4.93 -4.41
C PRO A 232 22.63 4.85 -4.74
N ALA A 233 22.25 4.08 -5.76
CA ALA A 233 20.86 3.98 -6.23
C ALA A 233 19.88 3.66 -5.08
N VAL A 234 20.18 2.65 -4.27
CA VAL A 234 19.36 2.25 -3.11
C VAL A 234 19.18 3.39 -2.10
N SER A 235 20.21 4.21 -1.90
CA SER A 235 20.13 5.37 -0.99
C SER A 235 19.28 6.50 -1.56
N LYS A 236 19.34 6.72 -2.88
CA LYS A 236 18.46 7.69 -3.56
C LYS A 236 17.00 7.27 -3.43
N LEU A 237 16.68 6.00 -3.64
CA LEU A 237 15.31 5.48 -3.52
C LEU A 237 14.76 5.64 -2.09
N ALA A 238 15.60 5.41 -1.08
CA ALA A 238 15.22 5.64 0.31
C ALA A 238 14.89 7.11 0.56
N MET A 239 15.73 8.01 0.05
CA MET A 239 15.49 9.46 0.11
C MET A 239 14.21 9.88 -0.63
N VAL A 240 13.87 9.24 -1.75
CA VAL A 240 12.59 9.50 -2.44
C VAL A 240 11.41 9.23 -1.52
N ARG A 241 11.36 8.07 -0.84
CA ARG A 241 10.27 7.76 0.11
C ARG A 241 10.24 8.73 1.29
N ASP A 242 11.41 9.02 1.87
CA ASP A 242 11.51 9.93 3.01
C ASP A 242 11.04 11.36 2.66
N LEU A 243 11.35 11.84 1.43
CA LEU A 243 10.87 13.13 0.94
C LEU A 243 9.35 13.11 0.70
N GLN A 244 8.79 12.03 0.12
CA GLN A 244 7.34 11.90 -0.05
C GLN A 244 6.58 11.84 1.28
N LEU A 245 7.19 11.27 2.32
CA LEU A 245 6.61 11.24 3.66
C LEU A 245 6.60 12.63 4.31
N ASN A 246 7.71 13.35 4.23
CA ASN A 246 7.92 14.59 4.98
C ASN A 246 7.44 15.85 4.25
N PHE A 247 7.33 15.83 2.93
CA PHE A 247 6.99 17.00 2.13
C PHE A 247 5.83 16.73 1.17
N VAL A 248 4.93 17.72 1.06
CA VAL A 248 3.91 17.74 0.01
C VAL A 248 4.59 18.19 -1.29
N LEU A 249 5.18 17.24 -2.02
CA LEU A 249 6.01 17.52 -3.21
C LEU A 249 5.32 18.37 -4.29
N TRP A 250 3.99 18.48 -4.27
CA TRP A 250 3.23 19.19 -5.29
C TRP A 250 3.28 20.69 -5.06
N HIS A 251 3.55 21.10 -3.82
CA HIS A 251 3.83 22.47 -3.41
C HIS A 251 5.34 22.77 -3.42
N GLU A 252 6.18 21.74 -3.35
CA GLU A 252 7.64 21.85 -3.33
C GLU A 252 8.26 21.55 -4.70
N GLU A 253 7.98 22.41 -5.69
CA GLU A 253 8.37 22.19 -7.10
C GLU A 253 9.85 21.84 -7.27
N LYS A 254 10.75 22.55 -6.58
CA LYS A 254 12.20 22.29 -6.64
C LYS A 254 12.59 20.91 -6.11
N ILE A 255 11.96 20.48 -5.01
CA ILE A 255 12.23 19.15 -4.43
C ILE A 255 11.68 18.08 -5.38
N ARG A 256 10.45 18.26 -5.88
CA ARG A 256 9.83 17.35 -6.85
C ARG A 256 10.67 17.19 -8.11
N GLU A 257 11.22 18.27 -8.67
CA GLU A 257 12.12 18.21 -9.82
C GLU A 257 13.38 17.39 -9.51
N ILE A 258 14.02 17.60 -8.35
CA ILE A 258 15.21 16.83 -7.95
C ILE A 258 14.87 15.34 -7.81
N VAL A 259 13.72 15.02 -7.21
CA VAL A 259 13.24 13.64 -7.08
C VAL A 259 12.98 13.03 -8.46
N ALA A 260 12.27 13.74 -9.35
CA ALA A 260 11.97 13.28 -10.69
C ALA A 260 13.23 13.05 -11.54
N ASP A 261 14.20 13.96 -11.48
CA ASP A 261 15.51 13.82 -12.15
C ASP A 261 16.26 12.59 -11.65
N SER A 262 16.25 12.35 -10.34
CA SER A 262 16.88 11.18 -9.73
C SER A 262 16.25 9.88 -10.21
N LEU A 263 14.91 9.78 -10.18
CA LEU A 263 14.19 8.60 -10.66
C LEU A 263 14.38 8.39 -12.17
N ASN A 264 14.39 9.46 -12.98
CA ASN A 264 14.71 9.39 -14.40
C ASN A 264 16.13 8.85 -14.65
N SER A 265 17.10 9.25 -13.82
CA SER A 265 18.48 8.72 -13.91
C SER A 265 18.57 7.21 -13.61
N LEU A 266 17.59 6.67 -12.87
CA LEU A 266 17.42 5.25 -12.57
C LEU A 266 16.46 4.55 -13.55
N ASN A 267 15.99 5.23 -14.59
CA ASN A 267 15.03 4.74 -15.59
C ASN A 267 13.65 4.35 -15.01
N LEU A 268 13.22 4.98 -13.92
CA LEU A 268 11.96 4.72 -13.20
C LEU A 268 10.83 5.64 -13.68
N LYS A 269 10.40 5.44 -14.93
CA LYS A 269 9.47 6.35 -15.61
C LYS A 269 8.05 6.31 -15.05
N ASP A 270 7.58 5.16 -14.60
CA ASP A 270 6.24 5.02 -14.04
C ASP A 270 6.15 5.72 -12.68
N GLU A 271 7.18 5.61 -11.85
CA GLU A 271 7.29 6.28 -10.56
C GLU A 271 7.34 7.81 -10.76
N VAL A 272 8.10 8.30 -11.74
CA VAL A 272 8.10 9.73 -12.12
C VAL A 272 6.70 10.18 -12.52
N LYS A 273 5.97 9.39 -13.32
CA LYS A 273 4.61 9.72 -13.71
C LYS A 273 3.68 9.82 -12.50
N ARG A 274 3.77 8.86 -11.56
CA ARG A 274 2.98 8.84 -10.32
C ARG A 274 3.32 10.01 -9.38
N LEU A 275 4.52 10.57 -9.45
CA LEU A 275 4.89 11.83 -8.78
C LEU A 275 4.24 13.09 -9.38
N HIS A 276 3.45 12.96 -10.44
CA HIS A 276 2.69 14.07 -11.01
C HIS A 276 1.17 13.80 -11.02
N GLU A 277 0.73 12.65 -10.52
CA GLU A 277 -0.66 12.20 -10.51
C GLU A 277 -1.25 12.35 -9.11
N TYR A 278 -2.19 13.29 -8.97
CA TYR A 278 -2.57 13.88 -7.70
C TYR A 278 -4.03 14.34 -7.73
N GLU A 279 -4.81 13.97 -6.72
CA GLU A 279 -6.22 14.39 -6.50
C GLU A 279 -6.38 15.29 -5.28
#